data_AF-A0A256LBB8-F1
#
_entry.id   AF-A0A256LBB8-F1
#
_cell.length_a   1.000
_cell.length_b   1.000
_cell.length_c   1.000
_cell.angle_alpha   90.00
_cell.angle_beta   90.00
_cell.angle_gamma   90.00
#
_symmetry.space_group_name_H-M   'P 1'
#
loop_
_entity.id
_entity.type
_entity.pdbx_description
1 polymer ?
#
loop_
_entity_poly.entity_id
_entity_poly.type
_entity_poly.pdbx_seq_one_letter_code
_entity_poly.pdbx_strand_id
1 'polypeptide(L)'
;MKAWQLRIRDNDETSLVWADTAGKAKAQFDCDGLGLRSWFTHNLSEDIYSFIDVSATRLPKLDDLENADPKAVIKILVKEYGWESDEINIENIDELDELLS
;
A
#
# COMPACT_ATOMS: atom_id res chain seq x y z
N MET A 1 -0.05 -14.23 5.42
CA MET A 1 -1.29 -13.50 5.75
C MET A 1 -2.04 -13.21 4.46
N LYS A 2 -3.02 -12.30 4.38
CA LYS A 2 -3.54 -11.81 3.09
C LYS A 2 -3.08 -10.37 2.88
N ALA A 3 -2.78 -10.00 1.65
CA ALA A 3 -2.43 -8.64 1.29
C ALA A 3 -3.69 -7.82 1.01
N TRP A 4 -3.74 -6.60 1.53
CA TRP A 4 -4.86 -5.69 1.41
C TRP A 4 -4.39 -4.31 0.99
N GLN A 5 -5.00 -3.80 -0.07
CA GLN A 5 -5.00 -2.39 -0.40
C GLN A 5 -6.03 -1.69 0.49
N LEU A 6 -5.56 -0.78 1.33
CA LEU A 6 -6.38 0.19 2.02
C LEU A 6 -6.48 1.44 1.16
N ARG A 7 -7.70 1.96 0.94
CA ARG A 7 -7.90 3.26 0.28
C ARG A 7 -8.87 4.11 1.07
N ILE A 8 -8.46 5.34 1.38
CA ILE A 8 -9.30 6.35 2.03
C ILE A 8 -10.11 7.05 0.94
N ARG A 9 -11.41 7.23 1.18
CA ARG A 9 -12.33 7.76 0.17
C ARG A 9 -12.05 9.23 -0.20
N ASP A 10 -11.51 10.02 0.72
CA ASP A 10 -11.49 11.48 0.59
C ASP A 10 -10.20 12.07 0.00
N ASN A 11 -9.09 11.33 -0.01
CA ASN A 11 -7.79 11.84 -0.47
C ASN A 11 -7.06 10.89 -1.46
N ASP A 12 -7.72 9.84 -1.93
CA ASP A 12 -7.17 8.79 -2.80
C ASP A 12 -5.89 8.10 -2.27
N GLU A 13 -5.52 8.34 -1.01
CA GLU A 13 -4.37 7.71 -0.41
C GLU A 13 -4.58 6.20 -0.31
N THR A 14 -3.53 5.49 -0.70
CA THR A 14 -3.56 4.05 -0.82
C THR A 14 -2.38 3.45 -0.05
N SER A 15 -2.63 2.42 0.76
CA SER A 15 -1.62 1.74 1.57
C SER A 15 -1.73 0.22 1.45
N LEU A 16 -0.60 -0.48 1.54
CA LEU A 16 -0.52 -1.94 1.50
C LEU A 16 -0.27 -2.48 2.91
N VAL A 17 -1.13 -3.41 3.34
CA VAL A 17 -0.99 -4.11 4.62
C VAL A 17 -1.21 -5.61 4.47
N TRP A 18 -0.64 -6.39 5.39
CA TRP A 18 -0.89 -7.83 5.51
C TRP A 18 -1.69 -8.13 6.78
N ALA A 19 -2.79 -8.87 6.62
CA ALA A 19 -3.67 -9.29 7.72
C ALA A 19 -4.53 -10.51 7.35
N ASP A 20 -5.00 -11.28 8.33
CA ASP A 20 -5.84 -12.47 8.07
C ASP A 20 -7.21 -12.15 7.44
N THR A 21 -7.74 -10.97 7.80
CA THR A 21 -9.09 -10.52 7.45
C THR A 21 -9.08 -9.04 7.08
N ALA A 22 -10.05 -8.61 6.27
CA ALA A 22 -10.25 -7.21 5.92
C ALA A 22 -10.47 -6.32 7.16
N GLY A 23 -11.18 -6.83 8.17
CA GLY A 23 -11.40 -6.09 9.42
C GLY A 23 -10.10 -5.83 10.19
N LYS A 24 -9.22 -6.83 10.28
CA LYS A 24 -7.88 -6.65 10.87
C LYS A 24 -7.00 -5.72 10.03
N ALA A 25 -7.12 -5.77 8.70
CA ALA A 25 -6.40 -4.86 7.80
C ALA A 25 -6.80 -3.40 8.05
N LYS A 26 -8.11 -3.12 8.10
CA LYS A 26 -8.62 -1.78 8.40
C LYS A 26 -8.20 -1.28 9.79
N ALA A 27 -8.18 -2.15 10.79
CA ALA A 27 -7.75 -1.78 12.14
C ALA A 27 -6.27 -1.36 12.22
N GLN A 28 -5.42 -1.77 11.24
CA GLN A 28 -4.04 -1.27 11.16
C GLN A 28 -3.96 0.19 10.70
N PHE A 29 -5.00 0.70 10.03
CA PHE A 29 -5.09 2.12 9.68
C PHE A 29 -5.16 3.00 10.94
N ASP A 30 -5.97 2.57 11.91
CA ASP A 30 -6.18 3.25 13.20
C ASP A 30 -4.99 3.10 14.17
N CYS A 31 -3.97 2.32 13.80
CA CYS A 31 -2.79 2.08 14.63
C CYS A 31 -1.60 2.87 14.09
N ASP A 32 -1.10 3.82 14.89
CA ASP A 32 0.15 4.53 14.59
C ASP A 32 1.29 3.55 14.31
N GLY A 33 1.95 3.71 13.15
CA GLY A 33 3.24 3.11 12.86
C GLY A 33 3.28 1.71 12.22
N LEU A 34 2.18 1.18 11.66
CA LEU A 34 2.18 -0.13 11.00
C LEU A 34 1.73 -0.06 9.53
N GLY A 35 2.70 -0.21 8.61
CA GLY A 35 2.49 -0.28 7.16
C GLY A 35 3.66 0.33 6.39
N LEU A 36 3.84 -0.04 5.12
CA LEU A 36 4.71 0.70 4.18
C LEU A 36 4.09 2.08 3.93
N ARG A 37 4.23 2.97 4.91
CA ARG A 37 3.55 4.27 5.07
C ARG A 37 4.25 5.42 4.33
N SER A 38 5.05 5.17 3.28
CA SER A 38 5.98 6.24 2.87
C SER A 38 6.25 6.44 1.39
N TRP A 39 5.90 5.53 0.48
CA TRP A 39 6.25 5.75 -0.94
C TRP A 39 5.07 6.20 -1.79
N PHE A 40 3.83 5.91 -1.37
CA PHE A 40 2.62 6.28 -2.10
C PHE A 40 1.63 7.10 -1.27
N THR A 41 1.95 7.38 0.00
CA THR A 41 1.08 8.13 0.91
C THR A 41 1.62 9.55 1.05
N HIS A 42 0.83 10.53 0.61
CA HIS A 42 0.98 11.90 1.08
C HIS A 42 0.56 11.98 2.57
N ASN A 43 0.93 13.08 3.20
CA ASN A 43 0.86 13.30 4.63
C ASN A 43 -0.60 13.26 5.13
N LEU A 44 -0.95 12.28 5.98
CA LEU A 44 -2.23 12.23 6.70
C LEU A 44 -2.29 13.38 7.73
N SER A 45 -2.70 14.57 7.28
CA SER A 45 -2.96 15.69 8.18
C SER A 45 -4.33 15.53 8.86
N GLU A 46 -4.30 15.35 10.18
CA GLU A 46 -5.25 15.79 11.23
C GLU A 46 -6.73 15.37 11.23
N ASP A 47 -7.30 14.74 10.20
CA ASP A 47 -8.69 14.29 10.26
C ASP A 47 -8.81 12.80 10.58
N ILE A 48 -9.50 12.48 11.68
CA ILE A 48 -9.75 11.10 12.15
C ILE A 48 -10.66 10.40 11.13
N TYR A 49 -10.08 9.67 10.18
CA TYR A 49 -10.84 8.78 9.31
C TYR A 49 -11.40 7.62 10.12
N SER A 50 -12.71 7.41 10.08
CA SER A 50 -13.35 6.23 10.69
C SER A 50 -13.01 4.98 9.87
N PHE A 51 -12.93 3.80 10.50
CA PHE A 51 -12.76 2.50 9.79
C PHE A 51 -13.79 2.25 8.67
N ILE A 52 -14.92 2.99 8.71
CA ILE A 52 -16.01 2.98 7.72
C ILE A 52 -15.59 3.66 6.42
N ASP A 53 -14.70 4.65 6.49
CA ASP A 53 -14.26 5.48 5.35
C ASP A 53 -13.05 4.89 4.63
N VAL A 54 -12.45 3.85 5.19
CA VAL A 54 -11.37 3.06 4.57
C VAL A 54 -11.96 1.85 3.86
N SER A 55 -11.70 1.72 2.57
CA SER A 55 -11.95 0.48 1.82
C SER A 55 -10.78 -0.49 1.96
N ALA A 56 -11.05 -1.79 1.97
CA ALA A 56 -10.02 -2.83 2.02
C ALA A 56 -10.24 -3.83 0.88
N THR A 57 -9.35 -3.81 -0.10
CA THR A 57 -9.40 -4.65 -1.30
C THR A 57 -8.27 -5.65 -1.26
N ARG A 58 -8.56 -6.95 -1.34
CA ARG A 58 -7.52 -7.99 -1.31
C ARG A 58 -6.68 -7.93 -2.60
N LEU A 59 -5.37 -8.11 -2.47
CA LEU A 59 -4.42 -8.23 -3.58
C LEU A 59 -3.79 -9.65 -3.61
N PRO A 60 -4.46 -10.66 -4.18
CA PRO A 60 -4.07 -12.07 -3.98
C PRO A 60 -2.67 -12.43 -4.45
N LYS A 61 -2.10 -11.70 -5.43
CA LYS A 61 -0.73 -11.95 -5.91
C LYS A 61 0.35 -11.59 -4.88
N LEU A 62 -0.02 -10.89 -3.81
CA LEU A 62 0.88 -10.42 -2.75
C LEU A 62 0.70 -11.17 -1.41
N ASP A 63 -0.24 -12.12 -1.31
CA ASP A 63 -0.60 -12.76 -0.03
C ASP A 63 0.60 -13.41 0.69
N ASP A 64 1.54 -13.97 -0.08
CA ASP A 64 2.74 -14.66 0.43
C ASP A 64 4.01 -13.78 0.47
N LEU A 65 3.87 -12.47 0.22
CA LEU A 65 5.00 -11.55 0.07
C LEU A 65 5.21 -10.59 1.25
N GLU A 66 4.61 -10.88 2.41
CA GLU A 66 4.74 -10.08 3.64
C GLU A 66 6.21 -9.83 4.04
N ASN A 67 7.08 -10.81 3.81
CA ASN A 67 8.52 -10.74 4.14
C ASN A 67 9.40 -10.68 2.89
N ALA A 68 8.82 -10.40 1.72
CA ALA A 68 9.58 -10.26 0.49
C ALA A 68 10.38 -8.95 0.48
N ASP A 69 11.34 -8.85 -0.44
CA ASP A 69 12.02 -7.58 -0.72
C ASP A 69 10.98 -6.51 -1.10
N PRO A 70 10.95 -5.35 -0.40
CA PRO A 70 10.07 -4.24 -0.75
C PRO A 70 10.12 -3.86 -2.23
N LYS A 71 11.29 -3.93 -2.88
CA LYS A 71 11.43 -3.62 -4.31
C LYS A 71 10.65 -4.60 -5.19
N ALA A 72 10.65 -5.89 -4.86
CA ALA A 72 9.88 -6.89 -5.57
C ALA A 72 8.37 -6.65 -5.43
N VAL A 73 7.92 -6.27 -4.22
CA VAL A 73 6.51 -5.93 -3.97
C VAL A 73 6.10 -4.70 -4.78
N ILE A 74 6.92 -3.66 -4.83
CA ILE A 74 6.64 -2.42 -5.57
C ILE A 74 6.55 -2.69 -7.06
N LYS A 75 7.45 -3.50 -7.62
CA LYS A 75 7.36 -3.92 -9.04
C LYS A 75 6.01 -4.57 -9.36
N ILE A 76 5.48 -5.40 -8.46
CA ILE A 76 4.16 -6.02 -8.64
C ILE A 76 3.04 -4.97 -8.51
N LEU A 77 3.09 -4.08 -7.51
CA LEU A 77 2.08 -3.04 -7.31
C LEU A 77 1.94 -2.14 -8.55
N VAL A 78 3.04 -1.72 -9.15
CA VAL A 78 3.02 -0.89 -10.37
C VAL A 78 2.50 -1.71 -11.56
N LYS A 79 3.12 -2.86 -11.86
CA LYS A 79 2.83 -3.61 -13.09
C LYS A 79 1.48 -4.30 -13.12
N GLU A 80 0.98 -4.74 -11.96
CA GLU A 80 -0.21 -5.59 -11.87
C GLU A 80 -1.42 -4.86 -11.27
N TYR A 81 -1.18 -3.83 -10.48
CA TYR A 81 -2.23 -3.10 -9.76
C TYR A 81 -2.29 -1.61 -10.10
N GLY A 82 -1.40 -1.11 -10.98
CA GLY A 82 -1.42 0.27 -11.47
C GLY A 82 -1.15 1.31 -10.39
N TRP A 83 -0.39 0.94 -9.36
CA TRP A 83 0.06 1.91 -8.35
C TRP A 83 1.19 2.73 -8.93
N GLU A 84 1.07 4.05 -8.89
CA GLU A 84 2.07 4.96 -9.44
C GLU A 84 2.25 6.15 -8.51
N SER A 85 3.44 6.74 -8.55
CA SER A 85 3.76 8.06 -8.03
C SER A 85 4.53 8.83 -9.09
N ASP A 86 4.76 10.13 -8.85
CA ASP A 86 5.58 10.96 -9.74
C ASP A 86 7.00 10.40 -9.91
N GLU A 87 7.51 9.69 -8.91
CA GLU A 87 8.87 9.13 -8.89
C GLU A 87 8.92 7.68 -9.39
N ILE A 88 7.85 6.89 -9.22
CA ILE A 88 7.81 5.46 -9.55
C ILE A 88 6.53 5.16 -10.31
N ASN A 89 6.66 4.79 -11.58
CA ASN A 89 5.54 4.47 -12.47
C ASN A 89 5.92 3.36 -13.47
N ILE A 90 4.99 2.97 -14.34
CA ILE A 90 5.21 1.86 -15.28
C ILE A 90 6.40 2.06 -16.23
N GLU A 91 6.79 3.31 -16.50
CA GLU A 91 7.86 3.63 -17.44
C GLU A 91 9.25 3.43 -16.83
N ASN A 92 9.40 3.65 -15.52
CA ASN A 92 10.70 3.64 -14.84
C ASN A 92 10.87 2.53 -13.79
N ILE A 93 9.83 1.71 -13.53
CA ILE A 93 9.84 0.66 -12.51
C ILE A 93 10.89 -0.44 -12.73
N ASP A 94 11.33 -0.66 -13.97
CA ASP A 94 12.40 -1.62 -14.26
C ASP A 94 13.79 -1.10 -13.86
N GLU A 95 13.93 0.22 -13.70
CA GLU A 95 15.13 0.93 -13.25
C GLU A 95 15.08 1.22 -11.74
N LEU A 96 14.13 0.63 -11.00
CA LEU A 96 13.92 0.85 -9.56
C LEU A 96 15.19 0.66 -8.72
N ASP A 97 16.07 -0.25 -9.14
CA ASP A 97 17.34 -0.49 -8.44
C ASP A 97 18.32 0.68 -8.54
N GLU A 98 18.25 1.47 -9.61
CA GLU A 98 19.05 2.68 -9.85
C GLU A 98 18.41 3.93 -9.21
N LEU A 99 17.07 3.97 -9.12
CA LEU A 99 16.32 5.08 -8.52
C LEU A 99 16.45 5.16 -7.00
N LEU A 100 16.81 4.06 -6.34
CA LEU A 100 16.82 3.92 -4.88
C LEU A 100 18.21 3.60 -4.30
N SER A 101 19.27 3.71 -5.11
CA SER A 101 20.66 3.51 -4.71
C SER A 101 21.24 4.75 -4.04
#